data_AF-A0A5C8WW27-F1
#
_entry.id   AF-A0A5C8WW27-F1
#
_cell.length_a   1.000
_cell.length_b   1.000
_cell.length_c   1.000
_cell.angle_alpha   90.00
_cell.angle_beta   90.00
_cell.angle_gamma   90.00
#
_symmetry.space_group_name_H-M   'P 1'
#
loop_
_entity.id
_entity.type
_entity.pdbx_description
1 polymer ?
#
loop_
_entity_poly.entity_id
_entity_poly.type
_entity_poly.pdbx_seq_one_letter_code
_entity_poly.pdbx_strand_id
1 'polypeptide(L)'
;MANDVEVLRGLLARVKAATGPDPILDRYLCHALGVAPWAGTPAEHLGMCMPGSKMAKATPALTASIDAAVALVGRALPGWHWHACSDGYREKLGGGACVFHGKDDFASGDAATTPLAICAALLTALIAAEADHG
;
A
#
# COMPACT_ATOMS: atom_id res chain seq x y z
N MET A 1 -8.13 -12.25 -8.98
CA MET A 1 -8.87 -11.02 -9.32
C MET A 1 -7.83 -10.08 -9.88
N ALA A 2 -7.89 -9.77 -11.18
CA ALA A 2 -6.98 -8.80 -11.77
C ALA A 2 -7.28 -7.45 -11.15
N ASN A 3 -6.28 -6.83 -10.52
CA ASN A 3 -6.45 -5.48 -9.99
C ASN A 3 -6.34 -4.54 -11.19
N ASP A 4 -7.35 -3.69 -11.40
CA ASP A 4 -7.29 -2.69 -12.45
C ASP A 4 -6.04 -1.80 -12.25
N VAL A 5 -5.13 -1.84 -13.22
CA VAL A 5 -3.86 -1.09 -13.18
C VAL A 5 -4.09 0.40 -12.96
N GLU A 6 -5.19 0.96 -13.47
CA GLU A 6 -5.54 2.36 -13.25
C GLU A 6 -5.92 2.65 -11.80
N VAL A 7 -6.60 1.70 -11.13
CA VAL A 7 -6.88 1.79 -9.69
C VAL A 7 -5.58 1.77 -8.89
N LEU A 8 -4.64 0.87 -9.24
CA LEU A 8 -3.34 0.80 -8.56
C LEU A 8 -2.52 2.09 -8.75
N ARG A 9 -2.50 2.64 -9.96
CA ARG A 9 -1.84 3.93 -10.27
C ARG A 9 -2.45 5.08 -9.49
N GLY A 10 -3.78 5.14 -9.42
CA GLY A 10 -4.49 6.15 -8.63
C GLY A 10 -4.17 6.07 -7.13
N LEU A 11 -4.08 4.86 -6.57
CA LEU A 11 -3.67 4.67 -5.18
C LEU A 11 -2.21 5.04 -4.95
N LEU A 12 -1.32 4.71 -5.87
CA LEU A 12 0.10 5.07 -5.76
C LEU A 12 0.28 6.59 -5.72
N ALA A 13 -0.45 7.32 -6.56
CA ALA A 13 -0.45 8.78 -6.54
C ALA A 13 -0.92 9.34 -5.19
N ARG A 14 -1.99 8.76 -4.60
CA ARG A 14 -2.49 9.17 -3.29
C ARG A 14 -1.51 8.86 -2.15
N VAL A 15 -0.87 7.70 -2.16
CA VAL A 15 0.15 7.32 -1.18
C VAL A 15 1.33 8.29 -1.22
N LYS A 16 1.80 8.65 -2.41
CA LYS A 16 2.90 9.62 -2.58
C LYS A 16 2.53 11.03 -2.14
N ALA A 17 1.27 11.43 -2.30
CA ALA A 17 0.77 12.74 -1.89
C ALA A 17 0.45 12.84 -0.38
N ALA A 18 0.26 11.70 0.29
CA ALA A 18 -0.03 11.68 1.73
C ALA A 18 1.19 12.12 2.55
N THR A 19 0.95 12.93 3.57
CA THR A 19 1.99 13.45 4.46
C THR A 19 2.05 12.72 5.81
N GLY A 20 1.13 11.78 6.06
CA GLY A 20 1.02 11.05 7.32
C GLY A 20 -0.06 9.97 7.26
N PRO A 21 -0.47 9.45 8.44
CA PRO A 21 -1.54 8.45 8.54
C PRO A 21 -2.85 8.91 7.90
N ASP A 22 -3.42 8.07 7.03
CA ASP A 22 -4.69 8.31 6.36
C ASP A 22 -5.57 7.03 6.43
N PRO A 23 -6.48 6.96 7.41
CA PRO A 23 -7.40 5.83 7.56
C PRO A 23 -8.37 5.65 6.40
N ILE A 24 -8.63 6.69 5.60
CA ILE A 24 -9.45 6.56 4.39
C ILE A 24 -8.63 5.83 3.33
N LEU A 25 -7.38 6.23 3.12
CA LEU A 25 -6.45 5.57 2.20
C LEU A 25 -6.22 4.10 2.58
N ASP A 26 -6.10 3.79 3.88
CA ASP A 26 -5.99 2.41 4.37
C ASP A 26 -7.15 1.53 3.87
N ARG A 27 -8.38 2.04 3.92
CA ARG A 27 -9.57 1.31 3.46
C ARG A 27 -9.52 1.05 1.96
N TYR A 28 -9.11 2.04 1.18
CA TYR A 28 -8.97 1.88 -0.27
C TYR A 28 -7.88 0.88 -0.63
N LEU A 29 -6.74 0.89 0.06
CA LEU A 29 -5.68 -0.11 -0.11
C LEU A 29 -6.20 -1.51 0.22
N CYS A 30 -6.90 -1.68 1.35
CA CYS A 30 -7.46 -2.97 1.73
C CYS A 30 -8.50 -3.49 0.73
N HIS A 31 -9.36 -2.61 0.23
CA HIS A 31 -10.37 -2.95 -0.76
C HIS A 31 -9.74 -3.34 -2.10
N ALA A 32 -8.85 -2.51 -2.63
CA ALA A 32 -8.21 -2.75 -3.92
C ALA A 32 -7.36 -4.03 -3.93
N LEU A 33 -6.76 -4.40 -2.79
CA LEU A 33 -5.94 -5.61 -2.68
C LEU A 33 -6.75 -6.84 -2.24
N GLY A 34 -8.07 -6.74 -2.09
CA GLY A 34 -8.92 -7.85 -1.69
C GLY A 34 -8.63 -8.41 -0.29
N VAL A 35 -7.95 -7.64 0.57
CA VAL A 35 -7.59 -8.05 1.95
C VAL A 35 -8.58 -7.50 2.99
N ALA A 36 -9.56 -6.71 2.57
CA ALA A 36 -10.61 -6.21 3.41
C ALA A 36 -11.57 -7.33 3.84
N PRO A 37 -11.87 -7.50 5.15
CA PRO A 37 -12.91 -8.41 5.59
C PRO A 37 -14.34 -7.97 5.19
N TRP A 38 -14.47 -6.81 4.53
CA TRP A 38 -15.70 -6.28 3.93
C TRP A 38 -15.58 -6.15 2.41
N ALA A 39 -14.96 -7.11 1.73
CA ALA A 39 -14.77 -7.10 0.27
C ALA A 39 -16.07 -6.94 -0.56
N GLY A 40 -17.27 -7.10 0.05
CA GLY A 40 -18.56 -6.82 -0.59
C GLY A 40 -19.06 -5.37 -0.48
N THR A 41 -18.33 -4.47 0.20
CA THR A 41 -18.71 -3.05 0.34
C THR A 41 -18.25 -2.27 -0.89
N PRO A 42 -19.15 -1.57 -1.61
CA PRO A 42 -18.77 -0.73 -2.75
C PRO A 42 -17.73 0.34 -2.38
N ALA A 43 -16.82 0.64 -3.30
CA ALA A 43 -15.71 1.56 -3.06
C ALA A 43 -16.19 2.97 -2.67
N GLU A 44 -17.30 3.43 -3.23
CA GLU A 44 -17.96 4.71 -2.92
C GLU A 44 -18.38 4.83 -1.45
N HIS A 45 -18.58 3.70 -0.76
CA HIS A 45 -18.98 3.67 0.64
C HIS A 45 -17.79 3.71 1.63
N LEU A 46 -16.56 3.50 1.14
CA LEU A 46 -15.37 3.47 2.00
C LEU A 46 -15.06 4.86 2.61
N GLY A 47 -15.39 5.93 1.89
CA GLY A 47 -15.25 7.32 2.38
C GLY A 47 -16.25 7.68 3.48
N MET A 48 -17.40 7.01 3.55
CA MET A 48 -18.50 7.31 4.48
C MET A 48 -18.40 6.58 5.82
N CYS A 49 -17.27 5.90 6.06
CA CYS A 49 -17.03 5.15 7.28
C CYS A 49 -16.87 6.08 8.48
N MET A 50 -17.84 6.06 9.39
CA MET A 50 -17.75 6.81 10.64
C MET A 50 -16.61 6.28 11.53
N PRO A 51 -15.84 7.17 12.20
CA PRO A 51 -14.89 6.77 13.23
C PRO A 51 -15.54 5.86 14.28
N GLY A 52 -14.84 4.79 14.66
CA GLY A 52 -15.33 3.83 15.67
C GLY A 52 -16.32 2.78 15.15
N SER A 53 -16.74 2.85 13.89
CA SER A 53 -17.54 1.80 13.25
C SER A 53 -16.79 0.45 13.21
N LYS A 54 -17.53 -0.65 13.01
CA LYS A 54 -16.93 -2.00 12.86
C LYS A 54 -15.88 -2.04 11.76
N MET A 55 -16.15 -1.39 10.63
CA MET A 55 -15.23 -1.30 9.51
C MET A 55 -13.96 -0.50 9.89
N ALA A 56 -14.11 0.66 10.53
CA ALA A 56 -12.97 1.46 10.98
C ALA A 56 -12.06 0.67 11.95
N LYS A 57 -12.65 -0.10 12.88
CA LYS A 57 -11.91 -0.92 13.85
C LYS A 57 -11.20 -2.12 13.22
N ALA A 58 -11.78 -2.68 12.16
CA ALA A 58 -11.23 -3.85 11.48
C ALA A 58 -10.28 -3.47 10.33
N THR A 59 -10.07 -2.16 10.05
CA THR A 59 -9.11 -1.68 9.06
C THR A 59 -7.71 -1.65 9.66
N PRO A 60 -6.74 -2.42 9.13
CA PRO A 60 -5.35 -2.30 9.51
C PRO A 60 -4.84 -0.88 9.21
N ALA A 61 -4.02 -0.33 10.10
CA ALA A 61 -3.48 1.02 9.95
C ALA A 61 -2.26 1.04 9.00
N LEU A 62 -2.47 0.72 7.72
CA LEU A 62 -1.41 0.50 6.72
C LEU A 62 -0.49 1.72 6.54
N THR A 63 -1.07 2.92 6.57
CA THR A 63 -0.35 4.20 6.42
C THR A 63 0.28 4.69 7.72
N ALA A 64 -0.03 4.06 8.86
CA ALA A 64 0.45 4.45 10.19
C ALA A 64 1.40 3.43 10.84
N SER A 65 1.36 2.16 10.43
CA SER A 65 2.08 1.05 11.06
C SER A 65 2.92 0.29 10.04
N ILE A 66 4.22 0.18 10.32
CA ILE A 66 5.15 -0.63 9.53
C ILE A 66 4.71 -2.10 9.53
N ASP A 67 4.35 -2.66 10.68
CA ASP A 67 3.92 -4.06 10.79
C ASP A 67 2.69 -4.34 9.93
N ALA A 68 1.72 -3.43 9.91
CA ALA A 68 0.52 -3.56 9.07
C ALA A 68 0.86 -3.52 7.58
N ALA A 69 1.73 -2.58 7.17
CA ALA A 69 2.18 -2.45 5.78
C ALA A 69 2.98 -3.68 5.32
N VAL A 70 3.86 -4.22 6.16
CA VAL A 70 4.65 -5.42 5.85
C VAL A 70 3.77 -6.67 5.80
N ALA A 71 2.83 -6.81 6.74
CA ALA A 71 1.86 -7.90 6.71
C ALA A 71 1.02 -7.86 5.42
N LEU A 72 0.73 -6.67 4.90
CA LEU A 72 0.08 -6.52 3.61
C LEU A 72 0.96 -6.99 2.44
N VAL A 73 2.25 -6.62 2.42
CA VAL A 73 3.20 -7.12 1.40
C VAL A 73 3.19 -8.64 1.36
N GLY A 74 3.33 -9.31 2.51
CA GLY A 74 3.35 -10.77 2.57
C GLY A 74 2.04 -11.44 2.11
N ARG A 75 0.90 -10.73 2.18
CA ARG A 75 -0.39 -11.23 1.67
C ARG A 75 -0.56 -11.00 0.18
N ALA A 76 -0.21 -9.81 -0.31
CA ALA A 76 -0.39 -9.41 -1.70
C ALA A 76 0.66 -10.03 -2.63
N LEU A 77 1.88 -10.22 -2.11
CA LEU A 77 3.02 -10.78 -2.83
C LEU A 77 3.70 -11.89 -2.00
N PRO A 78 3.10 -13.09 -1.93
CA PRO A 78 3.68 -14.20 -1.17
C PRO A 78 5.08 -14.56 -1.67
N GLY A 79 6.03 -14.70 -0.74
CA GLY A 79 7.44 -15.02 -1.05
C GLY A 79 8.32 -13.80 -1.34
N TRP A 80 7.75 -12.61 -1.45
CA TRP A 80 8.53 -11.38 -1.62
C TRP A 80 9.14 -10.93 -0.29
N HIS A 81 10.31 -10.32 -0.39
CA HIS A 81 11.03 -9.68 0.70
C HIS A 81 10.86 -8.17 0.62
N TRP A 82 11.17 -7.49 1.72
CA TRP A 82 11.06 -6.04 1.81
C TRP A 82 12.24 -5.48 2.60
N HIS A 83 12.54 -4.22 2.34
CA HIS A 83 13.52 -3.44 3.08
C HIS A 83 12.99 -2.01 3.24
N ALA A 84 13.06 -1.48 4.46
CA ALA A 84 12.77 -0.07 4.73
C ALA A 84 14.07 0.65 5.09
N CYS A 85 14.33 1.79 4.47
CA CYS A 85 15.53 2.57 4.68
C CYS A 85 15.18 4.03 5.00
N SER A 86 15.93 4.60 5.94
CA SER A 86 16.05 6.04 6.13
C SER A 86 17.52 6.39 5.89
N ASP A 87 17.94 6.41 4.64
CA ASP A 87 19.26 6.96 4.33
C ASP A 87 19.18 8.49 4.31
N GLY A 88 20.22 9.17 4.79
CA GLY A 88 20.29 10.64 4.88
C GLY A 88 20.05 11.37 3.55
N TYR A 89 20.10 10.64 2.42
CA TYR A 89 19.78 11.16 1.08
C TYR A 89 18.27 11.39 0.88
N ARG A 90 17.43 10.57 1.52
CA ARG A 90 15.97 10.63 1.46
C ARG A 90 15.32 11.50 2.54
N GLU A 91 16.11 12.13 3.42
CA GLU A 91 15.59 13.07 4.43
C GLU A 91 14.75 14.22 3.85
N LYS A 92 14.94 14.57 2.57
CA LYS A 92 14.11 15.55 1.86
C LYS A 92 12.76 15.02 1.35
N LEU A 93 12.59 13.71 1.25
CA LEU A 93 11.40 13.04 0.72
C LEU A 93 10.59 12.29 1.80
N GLY A 94 11.21 11.95 2.94
CA GLY A 94 10.60 11.16 4.01
C GLY A 94 11.23 9.77 4.15
N GLY A 95 10.41 8.72 4.12
CA GLY A 95 10.83 7.33 4.20
C GLY A 95 11.04 6.69 2.81
N GLY A 96 11.96 5.73 2.72
CA GLY A 96 12.18 4.90 1.53
C GLY A 96 11.92 3.42 1.82
N ALA A 97 11.39 2.69 0.85
CA ALA A 97 11.24 1.25 0.93
C ALA A 97 11.42 0.57 -0.43
N CYS A 98 11.78 -0.70 -0.40
CA CYS A 98 11.71 -1.56 -1.56
C CYS A 98 11.10 -2.92 -1.21
N VAL A 99 10.49 -3.55 -2.20
CA VAL A 99 10.02 -4.93 -2.19
C VAL A 99 10.69 -5.66 -3.35
N PHE A 100 11.08 -6.91 -3.12
CA PHE A 100 11.85 -7.67 -4.11
C PHE A 100 11.62 -9.16 -4.00
N HIS A 101 11.78 -9.85 -5.13
CA HIS A 101 11.72 -11.30 -5.23
C HIS A 101 12.87 -11.78 -6.14
N GLY A 102 13.92 -12.33 -5.54
CA GLY A 102 15.15 -12.65 -6.28
C GLY A 102 15.94 -11.41 -6.72
N LYS A 103 16.69 -11.54 -7.83
CA LYS A 103 17.58 -10.47 -8.35
C LYS A 103 16.89 -9.53 -9.34
N ASP A 104 15.88 -10.01 -10.05
CA ASP A 104 15.31 -9.32 -11.21
C ASP A 104 13.95 -8.67 -10.89
N ASP A 105 13.20 -9.20 -9.91
CA ASP A 105 11.95 -8.59 -9.47
C ASP A 105 12.21 -7.60 -8.34
N PHE A 106 12.18 -6.31 -8.67
CA PHE A 106 12.46 -5.23 -7.72
C PHE A 106 11.53 -4.04 -7.94
N ALA A 107 10.95 -3.52 -6.85
CA ALA A 107 10.21 -2.27 -6.86
C ALA A 107 10.57 -1.42 -5.65
N SER A 108 10.69 -0.10 -5.88
CA SER A 108 10.93 0.88 -4.82
C SER A 108 9.75 1.84 -4.67
N GLY A 109 9.66 2.42 -3.48
CA GLY A 109 8.67 3.41 -3.10
C GLY A 109 9.28 4.46 -2.18
N ASP A 110 8.94 5.72 -2.44
CA ASP A 110 9.32 6.86 -1.63
C ASP A 110 8.05 7.62 -1.24
N ALA A 111 7.94 8.01 0.03
CA ALA A 111 6.81 8.80 0.53
C ALA A 111 7.18 9.51 1.85
N ALA A 112 6.28 10.34 2.37
CA ALA A 112 6.52 11.15 3.57
C ALA A 112 6.86 10.34 4.83
N THR A 113 6.41 9.08 4.93
CA THR A 113 6.67 8.20 6.08
C THR A 113 7.03 6.79 5.61
N THR A 114 7.71 6.02 6.47
CA THR A 114 8.10 4.63 6.16
C THR A 114 6.92 3.70 5.81
N PRO A 115 5.78 3.70 6.54
CA PRO A 115 4.63 2.89 6.15
C PRO A 115 4.06 3.26 4.77
N LEU A 116 4.01 4.56 4.45
CA LEU A 116 3.60 5.04 3.13
C LEU A 116 4.58 4.58 2.05
N ALA A 117 5.89 4.62 2.31
CA ALA A 117 6.90 4.18 1.36
C ALA A 117 6.79 2.68 1.06
N ILE A 118 6.51 1.85 2.07
CA ILE A 118 6.25 0.41 1.90
C ILE A 118 5.01 0.19 1.04
N CYS A 119 3.92 0.92 1.30
CA CYS A 119 2.72 0.85 0.47
C CYS A 119 2.99 1.27 -0.97
N ALA A 120 3.81 2.31 -1.19
CA ALA A 120 4.21 2.76 -2.51
C ALA A 120 5.03 1.68 -3.25
N ALA A 121 6.00 1.05 -2.58
CA ALA A 121 6.82 -0.01 -3.16
C ALA A 121 5.96 -1.23 -3.58
N LEU A 122 5.01 -1.62 -2.72
CA LEU A 122 4.05 -2.68 -3.01
C LEU A 122 3.22 -2.37 -4.26
N LEU A 123 2.64 -1.17 -4.33
CA LEU A 123 1.82 -0.78 -5.49
C LEU A 123 2.64 -0.73 -6.78
N THR A 124 3.88 -0.23 -6.71
CA THR A 124 4.80 -0.24 -7.86
C THR A 124 5.08 -1.67 -8.34
N ALA A 125 5.32 -2.62 -7.42
CA ALA A 125 5.52 -4.02 -7.78
C ALA A 125 4.29 -4.64 -8.44
N LEU A 126 3.09 -4.37 -7.90
CA LEU A 126 1.84 -4.89 -8.47
C LEU A 126 1.57 -4.30 -9.86
N ILE A 127 1.84 -3.00 -10.07
CA ILE A 127 1.70 -2.37 -11.39
C ILE A 127 2.68 -2.99 -12.40
N ALA A 128 3.92 -3.27 -11.99
CA ALA A 128 4.90 -3.93 -12.84
C ALA A 128 4.46 -5.36 -13.20
N ALA A 129 4.01 -6.13 -12.21
CA ALA A 129 3.53 -7.49 -12.42
C ALA A 129 2.33 -7.55 -13.38
N GLU A 130 1.37 -6.62 -13.29
CA GLU A 130 0.24 -6.56 -14.23
C GLU A 130 0.68 -6.14 -15.65
N ALA A 131 1.75 -5.36 -15.79
CA ALA A 131 2.29 -4.98 -17.10
C ALA A 131 2.98 -6.15 -17.82
N ASP A 132 3.57 -7.09 -17.08
CA ASP A 132 4.24 -8.27 -17.65
C ASP A 132 3.26 -9.38 -18.09
N HIS A 133 2.01 -9.33 -17.65
CA HIS A 133 0.96 -10.32 -17.96
C HIS A 133 -0.07 -9.84 -19.00
N GLY A 134 0.11 -8.65 -19.58
CA GLY A 134 -0.73 -8.08 -20.65
C GLY A 134 -0.10 -8.24 -22.04
#